data_AF-A0A812JRP1-F1
#
_entry.id   AF-A0A812JRP1-F1
#
_cell.length_a   1.000
_cell.length_b   1.000
_cell.length_c   1.000
_cell.angle_alpha   90.00
_cell.angle_beta   90.00
_cell.angle_gamma   90.00
#
_symmetry.space_group_name_H-M   'P 1'
#
loop_
_entity.id
_entity.type
_entity.pdbx_description
1 polymer ?
#
loop_
_entity_poly.entity_id
_entity_poly.type
_entity_poly.pdbx_seq_one_letter_code
_entity_poly.pdbx_strand_id
1 'polypeptide(L)'
;MEGQGAAPFDTPPPPSGLGNFKGVMLCNRPTDEVKAVAEVPMPFRSAVASNSEVGLRPLRNYEPTVKKRGPSAALRRHVRWLRELQEQMREDRNQVEQEEQDEEAKRIKMKAAFDKQRQAVRGLMKERHDKLKEEEATAKDRTAKPSFAADEGNGPTKAQCAKPLWAMTPQEKDKFEEEEFDDLINFVEGLNFDKYVGDLEFRQALGALKDRTGKLKKEQEAFKDELLASFNASLDDEDYEESTAAGSSKLEDGVDGQSLLGDLRSEYSVASSRRSRNKEARDNGQKEWDSSTAAGEDRPAVDPEVKDMAEAVLEQNPKFRAIHSKDSVQKIIEKVRADPVVDLPLADHMRLEGPCPVPVITASSDTQNRLHKPVDPSMLPYLYRSPAI
;
A
#
# COMPACT_ATOMS: atom_id res chain seq x y z
N MET A 1 -4.50 -19.14 52.75
CA MET A 1 -3.21 -19.66 52.25
C MET A 1 -3.04 -19.13 50.84
N GLU A 2 -2.00 -18.31 50.70
CA GLU A 2 -1.27 -17.88 49.49
C GLU A 2 -2.05 -17.37 48.27
N GLY A 3 -2.03 -16.03 48.13
CA GLY A 3 -2.23 -15.33 46.86
C GLY A 3 -0.88 -15.04 46.18
N GLN A 4 -0.86 -15.21 44.85
CA GLN A 4 0.18 -14.81 43.89
C GLN A 4 -0.52 -14.70 42.53
N GLY A 5 -0.28 -13.75 41.62
CA GLY A 5 0.59 -12.59 41.60
C GLY A 5 0.21 -11.79 40.35
N ALA A 6 -0.13 -10.51 40.54
CA ALA A 6 -0.25 -9.56 39.44
C ALA A 6 1.17 -9.13 39.04
N ALA A 7 1.60 -9.45 37.83
CA ALA A 7 2.84 -8.94 37.27
C ALA A 7 2.68 -7.45 36.96
N PRO A 8 3.51 -6.55 37.52
CA PRO A 8 3.51 -5.15 37.13
C PRO A 8 4.18 -5.00 35.76
N PHE A 9 3.59 -4.18 34.90
CA PHE A 9 4.22 -3.71 33.67
C PHE A 9 5.50 -2.95 34.01
N ASP A 10 6.65 -3.55 33.69
CA ASP A 10 7.96 -2.97 33.83
C ASP A 10 8.18 -1.98 32.68
N THR A 11 7.73 -0.74 32.88
CA THR A 11 8.05 0.38 31.97
C THR A 11 9.50 0.78 32.19
N PRO A 12 10.35 0.80 31.14
CA PRO A 12 11.75 1.20 31.27
C PRO A 12 11.84 2.65 31.79
N PRO A 13 12.78 2.96 32.69
CA PRO A 13 12.96 4.31 33.19
C PRO A 13 13.32 5.26 32.05
N PRO A 14 12.76 6.49 32.01
CA PRO A 14 13.15 7.47 31.02
C PRO A 14 14.65 7.78 31.15
N PRO A 15 15.35 8.05 30.03
CA PRO A 15 16.77 8.39 30.06
C PRO A 15 17.01 9.61 30.95
N SER A 16 17.56 9.36 32.14
CA SER A 16 18.09 10.36 33.05
C SER A 16 19.36 10.94 32.44
N GLY A 17 19.24 12.09 31.76
CA GLY A 17 20.41 12.71 31.13
C GLY A 17 20.21 14.02 30.36
N LEU A 18 18.97 14.45 30.08
CA LEU A 18 18.71 15.74 29.44
C LEU A 18 18.44 16.82 30.49
N GLY A 19 19.45 17.08 31.32
CA GLY A 19 19.50 18.26 32.17
C GLY A 19 19.52 19.52 31.30
N ASN A 20 18.54 20.40 31.52
CA ASN A 20 18.64 21.85 31.42
C ASN A 20 19.65 22.43 30.39
N PHE A 21 19.51 22.12 29.10
CA PHE A 21 20.03 23.00 28.06
C PHE A 21 19.10 24.21 27.90
N LYS A 22 19.15 25.11 28.90
CA LYS A 22 18.73 26.50 28.72
C LYS A 22 19.54 27.05 27.55
N GLY A 23 18.83 27.53 26.53
CA GLY A 23 19.37 27.99 25.26
C GLY A 23 20.63 28.82 25.40
N VAL A 24 21.75 28.21 25.03
CA VAL A 24 22.90 28.92 24.53
C VAL A 24 22.62 29.04 23.04
N MET A 25 22.07 30.18 22.63
CA MET A 25 22.08 30.57 21.22
C MET A 25 23.55 30.68 20.81
N LEU A 26 24.09 29.60 20.26
CA LEU A 26 25.29 29.60 19.44
C LEU A 26 24.97 30.38 18.18
N CYS A 27 24.90 31.71 18.30
CA CYS A 27 25.16 32.58 17.18
C CYS A 27 26.61 32.33 16.79
N ASN A 28 26.82 31.56 15.72
CA ASN A 28 28.08 31.55 14.99
C ASN A 28 28.37 33.00 14.59
N ARG A 29 29.18 33.70 15.39
CA ARG A 29 29.76 34.98 14.99
C ARG A 29 30.73 34.67 13.86
N PRO A 30 30.52 35.17 12.64
CA PRO A 30 31.57 35.12 11.63
C PRO A 30 32.81 35.77 12.24
N THR A 31 33.93 35.05 12.17
CA THR A 31 35.26 35.57 12.50
C THR A 31 35.55 36.74 11.55
N ASP A 32 35.39 37.96 12.05
CA ASP A 32 36.00 39.15 11.47
C ASP A 32 37.52 38.95 11.56
N GLU A 33 38.10 38.33 10.54
CA GLU A 33 39.52 38.43 10.27
C GLU A 33 39.80 39.86 9.81
N VAL A 34 39.99 40.74 10.79
CA VAL A 34 40.50 42.08 10.54
C VAL A 34 41.95 41.92 10.09
N LYS A 35 42.17 41.87 8.76
CA LYS A 35 43.48 42.12 8.17
C LYS A 35 43.92 43.53 8.58
N ALA A 36 44.71 43.59 9.64
CA ALA A 36 45.42 44.77 10.07
C ALA A 36 46.41 45.19 8.97
N VAL A 37 45.98 46.08 8.08
CA VAL A 37 46.90 46.88 7.28
C VAL A 37 47.43 47.96 8.21
N ALA A 38 48.73 47.89 8.49
CA ALA A 38 49.44 48.86 9.29
C ALA A 38 49.44 50.23 8.58
N GLU A 39 48.61 51.16 9.05
CA GLU A 39 48.75 52.58 8.74
C GLU A 39 48.94 53.40 10.03
N VAL A 40 50.01 54.19 9.98
CA VAL A 40 50.57 55.15 10.91
C VAL A 40 49.53 55.87 11.79
N PRO A 41 49.77 56.04 13.11
CA PRO A 41 48.91 56.84 13.97
C PRO A 41 48.99 58.33 13.58
N MET A 42 48.02 58.81 12.82
CA MET A 42 47.82 60.25 12.63
C MET A 42 47.13 60.84 13.88
N PRO A 43 47.66 61.93 14.46
CA PRO A 43 47.05 62.58 15.60
C PRO A 43 45.70 63.19 15.22
N PHE A 44 44.71 63.04 16.10
CA PHE A 44 43.37 63.63 16.00
C PHE A 44 43.46 65.11 15.58
N ARG A 45 43.12 65.40 14.33
CA ARG A 45 42.85 66.77 13.89
C ARG A 45 41.43 67.13 14.33
N SER A 46 41.30 67.86 15.45
CA SER A 46 40.08 68.58 15.80
C SER A 46 39.86 69.72 14.80
N ALA A 47 39.29 69.39 13.64
CA ALA A 47 38.95 70.36 12.61
C ALA A 47 37.66 71.11 12.98
N VAL A 48 37.70 71.91 14.04
CA VAL A 48 36.76 73.03 14.20
C VAL A 48 37.49 74.26 13.66
N ALA A 49 37.26 74.56 12.38
CA ALA A 49 37.71 75.80 11.79
C ALA A 49 37.03 76.98 12.50
N SER A 50 37.79 78.01 12.88
CA SER A 50 37.38 79.16 13.69
C SER A 50 36.31 80.08 13.07
N ASN A 51 35.72 79.69 11.94
CA ASN A 51 34.80 80.51 11.16
C ASN A 51 33.45 79.81 10.94
N SER A 52 33.14 78.72 11.67
CA SER A 52 31.81 78.13 11.60
C SER A 52 30.83 78.98 12.40
N GLU A 53 29.89 79.60 11.70
CA GLU A 53 28.75 80.28 12.32
C GLU A 53 28.04 79.29 13.24
N VAL A 54 28.07 79.58 14.55
CA VAL A 54 27.38 78.81 15.59
C VAL A 54 25.87 79.00 15.37
N GLY A 55 25.29 78.12 14.56
CA GLY A 55 23.87 78.17 14.20
C GLY A 55 23.61 77.44 12.89
N LEU A 56 23.63 76.09 12.92
CA LEU A 56 23.09 75.29 11.82
C LEU A 56 21.61 75.67 11.64
N ARG A 57 21.31 76.45 10.59
CA ARG A 57 19.93 76.64 10.14
C ARG A 57 19.35 75.23 9.95
N PRO A 58 18.19 74.88 10.54
CA PRO A 58 17.57 73.58 10.33
C PRO A 58 17.53 73.32 8.83
N LEU A 59 18.22 72.27 8.38
CA LEU A 59 18.24 71.88 6.98
C LEU A 59 16.79 71.79 6.53
N ARG A 60 16.38 72.67 5.61
CA ARG A 60 15.05 72.63 4.97
C ARG A 60 14.81 71.18 4.57
N ASN A 61 13.87 70.54 5.27
CA ASN A 61 13.47 69.13 5.17
C ASN A 61 14.04 68.45 3.92
N TYR A 62 15.27 67.94 4.04
CA TYR A 62 15.81 67.06 3.03
C TYR A 62 15.04 65.76 3.21
N GLU A 63 13.90 65.64 2.55
CA GLU A 63 13.29 64.33 2.34
C GLU A 63 14.28 63.59 1.46
N PRO A 64 15.06 62.62 1.99
CA PRO A 64 15.88 61.81 1.12
C PRO A 64 14.90 61.19 0.13
N THR A 65 15.05 61.50 -1.16
CA THR A 65 14.38 60.77 -2.23
C THR A 65 15.02 59.39 -2.26
N VAL A 66 14.67 58.55 -1.28
CA VAL A 66 15.04 57.16 -1.21
C VAL A 66 14.36 56.56 -2.43
N LYS A 67 15.15 56.27 -3.47
CA LYS A 67 14.67 55.49 -4.61
C LYS A 67 14.03 54.26 -4.01
N LYS A 68 12.70 54.14 -4.11
CA LYS A 68 11.94 53.02 -3.56
C LYS A 68 12.53 51.77 -4.19
N ARG A 69 13.41 51.08 -3.46
CA ARG A 69 13.94 49.80 -3.91
C ARG A 69 12.71 48.91 -4.05
N GLY A 70 12.52 48.37 -5.26
CA GLY A 70 11.39 47.48 -5.50
C GLY A 70 11.39 46.32 -4.49
N PRO A 71 10.27 45.58 -4.38
CA PRO A 71 10.18 44.44 -3.48
C PRO A 71 11.42 43.56 -3.60
N SER A 72 11.95 43.08 -2.47
CA SER A 72 13.14 42.23 -2.50
C SER A 72 12.89 40.99 -3.37
N ALA A 73 13.94 40.45 -4.00
CA ALA A 73 13.82 39.22 -4.77
C ALA A 73 13.25 38.06 -3.93
N ALA A 74 13.59 38.04 -2.63
CA ALA A 74 13.03 37.12 -1.65
C ALA A 74 11.50 37.27 -1.52
N LEU A 75 10.97 38.49 -1.40
CA LEU A 75 9.53 38.73 -1.33
C LEU A 75 8.81 38.25 -2.60
N ARG A 76 9.41 38.44 -3.79
CA ARG A 76 8.82 37.92 -5.04
C ARG A 76 8.77 36.39 -5.07
N ARG A 77 9.82 35.70 -4.61
CA ARG A 77 9.83 34.23 -4.51
C ARG A 77 8.80 33.73 -3.50
N HIS A 78 8.72 34.38 -2.33
CA HIS A 78 7.75 34.01 -1.30
C HIS A 78 6.30 34.21 -1.76
N VAL A 79 5.99 35.32 -2.43
CA VAL A 79 4.65 35.55 -3.00
C VAL A 79 4.31 34.51 -4.07
N ARG A 80 5.28 34.09 -4.89
CA ARG A 80 5.07 32.99 -5.85
C ARG A 80 4.79 31.68 -5.13
N TRP A 81 5.60 31.33 -4.14
CA TRP A 81 5.43 30.12 -3.34
C TRP A 81 4.07 30.09 -2.63
N LEU A 82 3.61 31.21 -2.07
CA LEU A 82 2.28 31.28 -1.44
C LEU A 82 1.14 31.03 -2.45
N ARG A 83 1.29 31.49 -3.70
CA ARG A 83 0.31 31.22 -4.75
C ARG A 83 0.32 29.75 -5.17
N GLU A 84 1.51 29.17 -5.31
CA GLU A 84 1.70 27.76 -5.64
C GLU A 84 1.12 26.86 -4.53
N LEU A 85 1.39 27.18 -3.26
CA LEU A 85 0.80 26.48 -2.12
C LEU A 85 -0.72 26.60 -2.07
N GLN A 86 -1.28 27.78 -2.39
CA GLN A 86 -2.72 27.97 -2.48
C GLN A 86 -3.36 27.21 -3.64
N GLU A 87 -2.65 27.07 -4.76
CA GLU A 87 -3.09 26.26 -5.89
C GLU A 87 -3.04 24.78 -5.56
N GLN A 88 -1.94 24.30 -4.96
CA GLN A 88 -1.79 22.93 -4.50
C GLN A 88 -2.91 22.54 -3.53
N MET A 89 -3.21 23.37 -2.52
CA MET A 89 -4.33 23.11 -1.61
C MET A 89 -5.70 23.11 -2.30
N ARG A 90 -5.85 23.81 -3.43
CA ARG A 90 -7.09 23.79 -4.21
C ARG A 90 -7.18 22.52 -5.05
N GLU A 91 -6.08 22.10 -5.65
CA GLU A 91 -5.98 20.87 -6.44
C GLU A 91 -6.24 19.64 -5.58
N ASP A 92 -5.63 19.55 -4.40
CA ASP A 92 -5.88 18.45 -3.44
C ASP A 92 -7.36 18.38 -3.04
N ARG A 93 -8.01 19.52 -2.80
CA ARG A 93 -9.45 19.56 -2.49
C ARG A 93 -10.29 19.09 -3.67
N ASN A 94 -9.99 19.55 -4.88
CA ASN A 94 -10.68 19.13 -6.08
C ASN A 94 -10.50 17.62 -6.35
N GLN A 95 -9.32 17.08 -6.04
CA GLN A 95 -9.04 15.65 -6.18
C GLN A 95 -9.90 14.82 -5.21
N VAL A 96 -9.98 15.22 -3.94
CA VAL A 96 -10.83 14.55 -2.95
C VAL A 96 -12.32 14.62 -3.36
N GLU A 97 -12.78 15.78 -3.84
CA GLU A 97 -14.16 15.93 -4.33
C GLU A 97 -14.46 15.04 -5.55
N GLN A 98 -13.50 14.88 -6.47
CA GLN A 98 -13.64 13.97 -7.61
C GLN A 98 -13.68 12.50 -7.19
N GLU A 99 -12.80 12.10 -6.25
CA GLU A 99 -12.79 10.75 -5.70
C GLU A 99 -14.12 10.43 -4.99
N GLU A 100 -14.67 11.36 -4.21
CA GLU A 100 -15.96 11.21 -3.56
C GLU A 100 -17.10 11.06 -4.59
N GLN A 101 -17.11 11.89 -5.64
CA GLN A 101 -18.11 11.76 -6.73
C GLN A 101 -18.02 10.42 -7.46
N ASP A 102 -16.81 9.92 -7.71
CA ASP A 102 -16.59 8.62 -8.33
C ASP A 102 -17.04 7.46 -7.43
N GLU A 103 -16.78 7.55 -6.13
CA GLU A 103 -17.26 6.59 -5.13
C GLU A 103 -18.78 6.60 -5.03
N GLU A 104 -19.41 7.77 -5.00
CA GLU A 104 -20.86 7.92 -5.02
C GLU A 104 -21.48 7.33 -6.29
N ALA A 105 -20.89 7.61 -7.46
CA ALA A 105 -21.33 7.06 -8.72
C ALA A 105 -21.22 5.52 -8.75
N LYS A 106 -20.10 4.97 -8.24
CA LYS A 106 -19.92 3.51 -8.09
C LYS A 106 -20.95 2.93 -7.13
N ARG A 107 -21.23 3.60 -6.01
CA ARG A 107 -22.23 3.18 -5.02
C ARG A 107 -23.64 3.18 -5.60
N ILE A 108 -24.02 4.20 -6.36
CA ILE A 108 -25.32 4.28 -7.05
C ILE A 108 -25.44 3.17 -8.10
N LYS A 109 -24.39 2.92 -8.90
CA LYS A 109 -24.37 1.83 -9.88
C LYS A 109 -24.53 0.46 -9.22
N MET A 110 -23.79 0.20 -8.14
CA MET A 110 -23.93 -1.05 -7.38
C MET A 110 -25.34 -1.20 -6.80
N LYS A 111 -25.89 -0.15 -6.18
CA LYS A 111 -27.26 -0.18 -5.64
C LYS A 111 -28.29 -0.48 -6.73
N ALA A 112 -28.20 0.18 -7.89
CA ALA A 112 -29.07 -0.07 -9.03
C ALA A 112 -28.96 -1.51 -9.57
N ALA A 113 -27.75 -2.08 -9.59
CA ALA A 113 -27.54 -3.47 -9.99
C ALA A 113 -28.21 -4.46 -9.02
N PHE A 114 -28.06 -4.24 -7.71
CA PHE A 114 -28.73 -5.07 -6.69
C PHE A 114 -30.24 -4.92 -6.71
N ASP A 115 -30.76 -3.71 -6.91
CA ASP A 115 -32.19 -3.47 -7.02
C ASP A 115 -32.77 -4.16 -8.27
N LYS A 116 -32.04 -4.16 -9.39
CA LYS A 116 -32.43 -4.89 -10.60
C LYS A 116 -32.48 -6.41 -10.35
N GLN A 117 -31.50 -6.97 -9.64
CA GLN A 117 -31.52 -8.38 -9.26
C GLN A 117 -32.69 -8.71 -8.33
N ARG A 118 -32.95 -7.89 -7.31
CA ARG A 118 -34.09 -8.06 -6.40
C ARG A 118 -35.42 -7.98 -7.14
N GLN A 119 -35.57 -7.06 -8.08
CA GLN A 119 -36.78 -6.95 -8.90
C GLN A 119 -36.96 -8.16 -9.81
N ALA A 120 -35.88 -8.70 -10.40
CA ALA A 120 -35.94 -9.91 -11.21
C ALA A 120 -36.41 -11.12 -10.39
N VAL A 121 -35.86 -11.32 -9.18
CA VAL A 121 -36.27 -12.41 -8.27
C VAL A 121 -37.73 -12.23 -7.84
N ARG A 122 -38.15 -11.01 -7.48
CA ARG A 122 -39.56 -10.72 -7.16
C ARG A 122 -40.49 -10.99 -8.34
N GLY A 123 -40.03 -10.73 -9.57
CA GLY A 123 -40.76 -11.04 -10.79
C GLY A 123 -40.97 -12.54 -10.96
N LEU A 124 -39.90 -13.33 -10.82
CA LEU A 124 -39.95 -14.79 -10.90
C LEU A 124 -40.86 -15.40 -9.82
N MET A 125 -40.78 -14.91 -8.59
CA MET A 125 -41.66 -15.37 -7.50
C MET A 125 -43.13 -15.06 -7.77
N LYS A 126 -43.44 -13.86 -8.28
CA LYS A 126 -44.81 -13.51 -8.69
C LYS A 126 -45.30 -14.38 -9.83
N GLU A 127 -44.48 -14.62 -10.85
CA GLU A 127 -44.84 -15.49 -11.97
C GLU A 127 -45.10 -16.93 -11.52
N ARG A 128 -44.27 -17.48 -10.60
CA ARG A 128 -44.50 -18.80 -9.99
C ARG A 128 -45.81 -18.83 -9.21
N HIS A 129 -46.08 -17.79 -8.42
CA HIS A 129 -47.32 -17.70 -7.64
C HIS A 129 -48.57 -17.55 -8.53
N ASP A 130 -48.50 -16.75 -9.59
CA ASP A 130 -49.60 -16.58 -10.54
C ASP A 130 -49.87 -17.87 -11.32
N LYS A 131 -48.83 -18.60 -11.74
CA LYS A 131 -48.96 -19.93 -12.35
C LYS A 131 -49.61 -20.94 -11.41
N LEU A 132 -49.16 -21.02 -10.16
CA LEU A 132 -49.76 -21.91 -9.15
C LEU A 132 -51.23 -21.57 -8.90
N LYS A 133 -51.57 -20.28 -8.85
CA LYS A 133 -52.95 -19.82 -8.67
C LYS A 133 -53.83 -20.18 -9.88
N GLU A 134 -53.29 -20.10 -11.09
CA GLU A 134 -53.99 -20.50 -12.32
C GLU A 134 -54.20 -22.03 -12.40
N GLU A 135 -53.17 -22.81 -12.02
CA GLU A 135 -53.29 -24.27 -11.88
C GLU A 135 -54.31 -24.68 -10.80
N GLU A 136 -54.34 -23.98 -9.66
CA GLU A 136 -55.32 -24.24 -8.60
C GLU A 136 -56.75 -23.89 -9.04
N ALA A 137 -56.92 -22.79 -9.77
CA ALA A 137 -58.21 -22.40 -10.33
C ALA A 137 -58.73 -23.42 -11.36
N THR A 138 -57.85 -23.96 -12.20
CA THR A 138 -58.21 -25.01 -13.18
C THR A 138 -58.44 -26.38 -12.52
N ALA A 139 -57.79 -26.67 -11.39
CA ALA A 139 -58.00 -27.89 -10.62
C ALA A 139 -59.32 -27.87 -9.83
N LYS A 140 -59.72 -26.72 -9.27
CA LYS A 140 -60.97 -26.56 -8.50
C LYS A 140 -62.24 -26.76 -9.34
N ASP A 141 -62.18 -26.60 -10.66
CA ASP A 141 -63.33 -26.88 -11.55
C ASP A 141 -63.49 -28.39 -11.85
N ARG A 142 -62.53 -29.24 -11.46
CA ARG A 142 -62.56 -30.71 -11.69
C ARG A 142 -62.90 -31.55 -10.45
N THR A 143 -62.99 -30.97 -9.26
CA THR A 143 -63.16 -31.72 -8.00
C THR A 143 -64.27 -31.18 -7.10
N ALA A 144 -65.46 -30.98 -7.66
CA ALA A 144 -66.69 -30.98 -6.86
C ALA A 144 -67.09 -32.44 -6.48
N LYS A 145 -66.34 -33.06 -5.56
CA LYS A 145 -66.82 -34.21 -4.76
C LYS A 145 -66.35 -34.03 -3.31
N PRO A 146 -67.25 -34.13 -2.31
CA PRO A 146 -66.91 -33.86 -0.92
C PRO A 146 -66.40 -35.12 -0.20
N SER A 147 -65.88 -34.89 1.01
CA SER A 147 -65.45 -35.84 2.06
C SER A 147 -63.95 -36.21 2.01
N PHE A 148 -63.18 -36.21 3.10
CA PHE A 148 -63.47 -36.42 4.52
C PHE A 148 -62.51 -35.59 5.39
N ALA A 149 -62.98 -35.25 6.58
CA ALA A 149 -62.23 -34.60 7.66
C ALA A 149 -61.21 -35.55 8.30
N ALA A 150 -60.00 -35.04 8.59
CA ALA A 150 -59.00 -35.49 9.57
C ALA A 150 -57.72 -34.69 9.32
N ASP A 151 -56.89 -34.25 10.25
CA ASP A 151 -56.84 -34.22 11.71
C ASP A 151 -55.51 -33.46 11.96
N GLU A 152 -55.54 -32.34 12.68
CA GLU A 152 -54.35 -31.54 12.94
C GLU A 152 -53.54 -32.14 14.10
N GLY A 153 -52.40 -32.75 13.79
CA GLY A 153 -51.43 -33.23 14.77
C GLY A 153 -50.05 -32.61 14.53
N ASN A 154 -49.83 -31.43 15.11
CA ASN A 154 -48.53 -30.77 15.17
C ASN A 154 -47.64 -31.48 16.21
N GLY A 155 -46.68 -32.28 15.76
CA GLY A 155 -45.70 -32.98 16.60
C GLY A 155 -44.27 -32.68 16.12
N PRO A 156 -43.29 -32.57 17.04
CA PRO A 156 -41.93 -32.16 16.73
C PRO A 156 -41.26 -33.15 15.77
N THR A 157 -40.71 -32.58 14.71
CA THR A 157 -40.05 -33.24 13.59
C THR A 157 -39.01 -34.24 14.04
N LYS A 158 -39.25 -35.52 13.72
CA LYS A 158 -38.24 -36.57 13.72
C LYS A 158 -37.09 -36.10 12.83
N ALA A 159 -35.91 -35.89 13.41
CA ALA A 159 -34.65 -35.98 12.70
C ALA A 159 -34.55 -37.41 12.15
N GLN A 160 -35.16 -37.64 11.00
CA GLN A 160 -35.01 -38.89 10.28
C GLN A 160 -33.58 -38.96 9.81
N CYS A 161 -32.98 -40.14 9.91
CA CYS A 161 -31.72 -40.50 9.27
C CYS A 161 -31.83 -40.21 7.76
N ALA A 162 -31.57 -38.96 7.38
CA ALA A 162 -31.51 -38.56 5.99
C ALA A 162 -30.35 -39.32 5.39
N LYS A 163 -30.65 -40.08 4.34
CA LYS A 163 -29.61 -40.68 3.51
C LYS A 163 -28.67 -39.52 3.13
N PRO A 164 -27.35 -39.70 3.29
CA PRO A 164 -26.43 -38.61 2.99
C PRO A 164 -26.64 -38.13 1.55
N LEU A 165 -26.45 -36.84 1.27
CA LEU A 165 -26.85 -36.17 0.01
C LEU A 165 -26.42 -36.92 -1.28
N TRP A 166 -25.35 -37.70 -1.21
CA TRP A 166 -24.85 -38.52 -2.34
C TRP A 166 -25.71 -39.74 -2.69
N ALA A 167 -26.67 -40.11 -1.84
CA ALA A 167 -27.56 -41.27 -2.01
C ALA A 167 -29.01 -40.87 -2.33
N MET A 168 -29.30 -39.58 -2.51
CA MET A 168 -30.62 -39.09 -2.94
C MET A 168 -30.72 -39.00 -4.47
N THR A 169 -31.93 -39.21 -4.97
CA THR A 169 -32.22 -38.98 -6.39
C THR A 169 -32.26 -37.47 -6.69
N PRO A 170 -32.03 -37.02 -7.95
CA PRO A 170 -31.97 -35.59 -8.27
C PRO A 170 -33.21 -34.80 -7.84
N GLN A 171 -34.39 -35.40 -7.95
CA GLN A 171 -35.66 -34.76 -7.55
C GLN A 171 -35.85 -34.65 -6.04
N GLU A 172 -35.28 -35.59 -5.27
CA GLU A 172 -35.28 -35.50 -3.81
C GLU A 172 -34.27 -34.47 -3.32
N LYS A 173 -33.14 -34.34 -4.03
CA LYS A 173 -32.13 -33.32 -3.76
C LYS A 173 -32.70 -31.91 -3.96
N ASP A 174 -33.40 -31.65 -5.06
CA ASP A 174 -33.97 -30.33 -5.33
C ASP A 174 -34.97 -29.90 -4.24
N LYS A 175 -35.78 -30.83 -3.73
CA LYS A 175 -36.72 -30.56 -2.62
C LYS A 175 -36.00 -30.30 -1.31
N PHE A 176 -34.95 -31.05 -1.02
CA PHE A 176 -34.13 -30.85 0.17
C PHE A 176 -33.44 -29.48 0.12
N GLU A 177 -32.95 -29.06 -1.05
CA GLU A 177 -32.38 -27.73 -1.24
C GLU A 177 -33.44 -26.62 -1.09
N GLU A 178 -34.68 -26.81 -1.58
CA GLU A 178 -35.79 -25.87 -1.35
C GLU A 178 -36.15 -25.76 0.15
N GLU A 179 -36.19 -26.88 0.88
CA GLU A 179 -36.47 -26.89 2.33
C GLU A 179 -35.34 -26.21 3.13
N GLU A 180 -34.07 -26.50 2.81
CA GLU A 180 -32.93 -25.79 3.42
C GLU A 180 -32.95 -24.29 3.11
N PHE A 181 -33.40 -23.90 1.92
CA PHE A 181 -33.52 -22.50 1.54
C PHE A 181 -34.58 -21.77 2.36
N ASP A 182 -35.73 -22.38 2.58
CA ASP A 182 -36.79 -21.83 3.44
C ASP A 182 -36.33 -21.75 4.91
N ASP A 183 -35.58 -22.75 5.40
CA ASP A 183 -34.96 -22.72 6.73
C ASP A 183 -33.92 -21.60 6.86
N LEU A 184 -33.11 -21.36 5.81
CA LEU A 184 -32.16 -20.24 5.78
C LEU A 184 -32.89 -18.89 5.80
N ILE A 185 -33.99 -18.75 5.06
CA ILE A 185 -34.82 -17.53 5.08
C ILE A 185 -35.39 -17.32 6.48
N ASN A 186 -36.00 -18.35 7.08
CA ASN A 186 -36.56 -18.27 8.43
C ASN A 186 -35.49 -17.92 9.48
N PHE A 187 -34.28 -18.44 9.33
CA PHE A 187 -33.15 -18.10 10.19
C PHE A 187 -32.73 -16.63 10.04
N VAL A 188 -32.63 -16.12 8.80
CA VAL A 188 -32.27 -14.72 8.54
C VAL A 188 -33.36 -13.76 9.04
N GLU A 189 -34.64 -14.11 8.87
CA GLU A 189 -35.76 -13.31 9.37
C GLU A 189 -35.87 -13.37 10.91
N GLY A 190 -35.52 -14.51 11.51
CA GLY A 190 -35.39 -14.67 12.96
C GLY A 190 -34.15 -14.03 13.56
N LEU A 191 -33.17 -13.61 12.74
CA LEU A 191 -31.95 -12.99 13.21
C LEU A 191 -32.22 -11.54 13.64
N ASN A 192 -32.36 -11.36 14.95
CA ASN A 192 -32.60 -10.05 15.54
C ASN A 192 -31.29 -9.27 15.71
N PHE A 193 -30.78 -8.70 14.60
CA PHE A 193 -29.49 -8.01 14.55
C PHE A 193 -29.37 -6.89 15.60
N ASP A 194 -30.45 -6.18 15.91
CA ASP A 194 -30.43 -5.11 16.91
C ASP A 194 -30.12 -5.62 18.32
N LYS A 195 -30.59 -6.83 18.66
CA LYS A 195 -30.26 -7.46 19.94
C LYS A 195 -28.78 -7.83 20.01
N TYR A 196 -28.23 -8.36 18.92
CA TYR A 196 -26.83 -8.80 18.86
C TYR A 196 -25.85 -7.62 18.79
N VAL A 197 -26.20 -6.55 18.07
CA VAL A 197 -25.41 -5.31 17.99
C VAL A 197 -25.44 -4.54 19.32
N GLY A 198 -26.55 -4.64 20.06
CA GLY A 198 -26.70 -4.09 21.40
C GLY A 198 -25.98 -4.89 22.49
N ASP A 199 -25.57 -6.12 22.21
CA ASP A 199 -24.92 -6.97 23.20
C ASP A 199 -23.56 -6.39 23.61
N LEU A 200 -23.32 -6.32 24.92
CA LEU A 200 -22.14 -5.69 25.49
C LEU A 200 -20.88 -6.45 25.07
N GLU A 201 -20.97 -7.78 25.00
CA GLU A 201 -19.87 -8.65 24.59
C GLU A 201 -19.47 -8.41 23.14
N PHE A 202 -20.46 -8.25 22.24
CA PHE A 202 -20.21 -7.96 20.83
C PHE A 202 -19.58 -6.57 20.65
N ARG A 203 -20.05 -5.56 21.39
CA ARG A 203 -19.44 -4.21 21.37
C ARG A 203 -18.01 -4.22 21.92
N GLN A 204 -17.74 -5.00 22.96
CA GLN A 204 -16.39 -5.18 23.50
C GLN A 204 -15.46 -5.88 22.50
N ALA A 205 -15.94 -6.95 21.85
CA ALA A 205 -15.18 -7.66 20.82
C ALA A 205 -14.86 -6.75 19.62
N LEU A 206 -15.84 -5.97 19.14
CA LEU A 206 -15.61 -4.95 18.12
C LEU A 206 -14.66 -3.83 18.57
N GLY A 207 -14.73 -3.44 19.85
CA GLY A 207 -13.78 -2.49 20.45
C GLY A 207 -12.36 -3.00 20.41
N ALA A 208 -12.12 -4.23 20.88
CA ALA A 208 -10.82 -4.87 20.84
C ALA A 208 -10.28 -5.03 19.41
N LEU A 209 -11.15 -5.34 18.44
CA LEU A 209 -10.77 -5.41 17.04
C LEU A 209 -10.36 -4.04 16.48
N LYS A 210 -11.12 -2.97 16.80
CA LYS A 210 -10.80 -1.60 16.40
C LYS A 210 -9.49 -1.12 17.02
N ASP A 211 -9.26 -1.41 18.30
CA ASP A 211 -8.02 -1.06 18.99
C ASP A 211 -6.81 -1.76 18.36
N ARG A 212 -6.94 -3.07 18.05
CA ARG A 212 -5.91 -3.82 17.33
C ARG A 212 -5.65 -3.25 15.95
N THR A 213 -6.71 -2.91 15.21
CA THR A 213 -6.58 -2.33 13.87
C THR A 213 -5.94 -0.94 13.92
N GLY A 214 -6.28 -0.13 14.93
CA GLY A 214 -5.65 1.16 15.17
C GLY A 214 -4.16 1.05 15.51
N LYS A 215 -3.77 0.06 16.31
CA LYS A 215 -2.35 -0.24 16.59
C LYS A 215 -1.60 -0.64 15.32
N LEU A 216 -2.15 -1.57 14.54
CA LEU A 216 -1.55 -1.98 13.26
C LEU A 216 -1.38 -0.80 12.30
N LYS A 217 -2.36 0.11 12.22
CA LYS A 217 -2.26 1.30 11.37
C LYS A 217 -1.14 2.24 11.83
N LYS A 218 -1.03 2.50 13.13
CA LYS A 218 0.07 3.31 13.69
C LYS A 218 1.43 2.68 13.45
N GLU A 219 1.54 1.35 13.60
CA GLU A 219 2.79 0.63 13.29
C GLU A 219 3.12 0.71 11.80
N GLN A 220 2.12 0.62 10.91
CA GLN A 220 2.32 0.80 9.48
C GLN A 220 2.72 2.24 9.11
N GLU A 221 2.12 3.24 9.73
CA GLU A 221 2.49 4.66 9.54
C GLU A 221 3.90 4.93 10.07
N ALA A 222 4.23 4.47 11.28
CA ALA A 222 5.57 4.59 11.84
C ALA A 222 6.63 3.90 10.97
N PHE A 223 6.31 2.71 10.42
CA PHE A 223 7.19 2.02 9.48
C PHE A 223 7.37 2.77 8.16
N LYS A 224 6.30 3.41 7.65
CA LYS A 224 6.39 4.27 6.47
C LYS A 224 7.24 5.51 6.74
N ASP A 225 7.09 6.12 7.90
CA ASP A 225 7.87 7.28 8.31
C ASP A 225 9.35 6.92 8.49
N GLU A 226 9.66 5.75 9.04
CA GLU A 226 11.03 5.23 9.13
C GLU A 226 11.64 4.96 7.75
N LEU A 227 10.83 4.43 6.82
CA LEU A 227 11.27 4.25 5.43
C LEU A 227 11.52 5.58 4.73
N LEU A 228 10.64 6.57 4.90
CA LEU A 228 10.84 7.91 4.34
C LEU A 228 12.04 8.62 4.95
N ALA A 229 12.25 8.48 6.27
CA ALA A 229 13.39 9.06 6.96
C ALA A 229 14.71 8.42 6.49
N SER A 230 14.77 7.10 6.37
CA SER A 230 15.97 6.39 5.88
C SER A 230 16.26 6.71 4.41
N PHE A 231 15.23 6.85 3.58
CA PHE A 231 15.39 7.25 2.17
C PHE A 231 15.88 8.69 2.03
N ASN A 232 15.30 9.64 2.79
CA ASN A 232 15.76 11.02 2.77
C ASN A 232 17.18 11.17 3.35
N ALA A 233 17.51 10.40 4.40
CA ALA A 233 18.87 10.39 4.95
C ALA A 233 19.90 9.86 3.94
N SER A 234 19.57 8.81 3.18
CA SER A 234 20.47 8.32 2.12
C SER A 234 20.70 9.32 0.98
N LEU A 235 19.72 10.19 0.70
CA LEU A 235 19.85 11.21 -0.34
C LEU A 235 20.70 12.41 0.11
N ASP A 236 20.56 12.83 1.38
CA ASP A 236 21.34 13.95 1.90
C ASP A 236 22.84 13.61 2.07
N ASP A 237 23.18 12.35 2.34
CA ASP A 237 24.57 11.91 2.52
C ASP A 237 25.32 11.69 1.18
N GLU A 238 24.65 11.34 0.08
CA GLU A 238 25.32 11.11 -1.22
C GLU A 238 25.69 12.41 -1.96
N ASP A 239 24.92 13.50 -1.80
CA ASP A 239 25.20 14.77 -2.51
C ASP A 239 26.25 15.65 -1.80
N TYR A 240 26.61 15.37 -0.54
CA TYR A 240 27.52 16.23 0.24
C TYR A 240 28.97 15.75 0.34
N GLU A 241 29.28 14.47 0.09
CA GLU A 241 30.66 13.96 0.16
C GLU A 241 31.34 13.73 -1.20
N GLU A 242 30.61 13.68 -2.33
CA GLU A 242 31.21 13.55 -3.67
C GLU A 242 31.55 14.90 -4.35
N SER A 243 31.61 16.00 -3.60
CA SER A 243 32.05 17.31 -4.11
C SER A 243 33.40 17.82 -3.58
N THR A 244 34.11 17.06 -2.72
CA THR A 244 35.37 17.56 -2.12
C THR A 244 36.62 16.69 -2.26
N ALA A 245 36.54 15.50 -2.86
CA ALA A 245 37.70 14.58 -2.83
C ALA A 245 37.97 13.78 -4.11
N ALA A 246 37.81 14.36 -5.30
CA ALA A 246 38.46 13.81 -6.49
C ALA A 246 38.72 14.88 -7.56
N GLY A 247 40.01 15.15 -7.82
CA GLY A 247 40.42 15.57 -9.15
C GLY A 247 40.51 17.07 -9.42
N SER A 248 41.40 17.73 -8.67
CA SER A 248 42.28 18.75 -9.25
C SER A 248 43.05 18.13 -10.43
N SER A 249 42.40 18.07 -11.60
CA SER A 249 43.08 17.99 -12.88
C SER A 249 42.89 19.32 -13.57
N LYS A 250 43.95 20.12 -13.46
CA LYS A 250 44.35 21.19 -14.34
C LYS A 250 43.92 20.92 -15.79
N LEU A 251 42.74 21.41 -16.17
CA LEU A 251 42.34 21.62 -17.56
C LEU A 251 42.16 23.13 -17.77
N GLU A 252 43.29 23.82 -17.66
CA GLU A 252 43.49 25.16 -18.16
C GLU A 252 43.87 25.00 -19.64
N ASP A 253 42.88 24.87 -20.53
CA ASP A 253 42.96 25.39 -21.89
C ASP A 253 41.63 25.26 -22.64
N GLY A 254 41.09 26.39 -23.11
CA GLY A 254 40.29 26.44 -24.34
C GLY A 254 38.78 26.15 -24.26
N VAL A 255 37.98 27.08 -23.71
CA VAL A 255 36.64 27.38 -24.26
C VAL A 255 36.42 28.89 -24.21
N ASP A 256 37.18 29.60 -25.03
CA ASP A 256 36.73 30.86 -25.60
C ASP A 256 35.94 30.55 -26.88
N GLY A 257 34.77 31.15 -26.99
CA GLY A 257 34.17 31.43 -28.28
C GLY A 257 32.93 30.60 -28.62
N GLN A 258 31.80 31.31 -28.64
CA GLN A 258 30.76 31.20 -29.67
C GLN A 258 30.19 29.78 -29.88
N SER A 259 28.95 29.52 -29.50
CA SER A 259 27.87 29.71 -30.47
C SER A 259 26.53 29.90 -29.77
N LEU A 260 26.13 31.16 -29.69
CA LEU A 260 24.75 31.60 -29.60
C LEU A 260 24.23 31.64 -31.05
N LEU A 261 23.11 30.95 -31.32
CA LEU A 261 22.35 30.80 -32.58
C LEU A 261 22.55 29.49 -33.36
N GLY A 262 21.46 28.69 -33.35
CA GLY A 262 21.00 27.90 -34.50
C GLY A 262 21.67 26.55 -34.68
N ASP A 263 20.95 25.46 -34.44
CA ASP A 263 20.17 24.84 -35.51
C ASP A 263 19.23 23.76 -34.95
N LEU A 264 18.10 23.62 -35.62
CA LEU A 264 17.14 22.54 -35.47
C LEU A 264 17.70 21.27 -36.13
N ARG A 265 17.20 20.11 -35.67
CA ARG A 265 17.30 18.78 -36.30
C ARG A 265 18.69 18.12 -36.34
N SER A 266 18.87 17.17 -35.44
CA SER A 266 19.54 15.91 -35.76
C SER A 266 19.07 14.84 -34.78
N GLU A 267 18.06 14.07 -35.20
CA GLU A 267 17.87 12.72 -34.69
C GLU A 267 19.12 11.89 -35.02
N TYR A 268 19.41 10.90 -34.18
CA TYR A 268 20.49 9.92 -34.27
C TYR A 268 21.87 10.33 -33.72
N SER A 269 22.38 9.39 -32.91
CA SER A 269 23.78 9.13 -32.55
C SER A 269 24.48 10.07 -31.56
N VAL A 270 24.33 9.82 -30.24
CA VAL A 270 25.45 9.56 -29.32
C VAL A 270 24.96 8.78 -28.07
N ALA A 271 24.81 7.47 -28.19
CA ALA A 271 24.69 6.57 -27.02
C ALA A 271 25.57 5.33 -27.25
N SER A 272 26.88 5.54 -27.39
CA SER A 272 27.86 4.45 -27.51
C SER A 272 29.23 4.92 -27.04
N SER A 273 29.43 5.04 -25.71
CA SER A 273 30.79 5.09 -25.14
C SER A 273 30.84 4.90 -23.61
N ARG A 274 30.12 3.93 -23.02
CA ARG A 274 30.31 3.55 -21.60
C ARG A 274 30.20 2.05 -21.26
N ARG A 275 30.21 1.13 -22.24
CA ARG A 275 30.11 -0.34 -21.99
C ARG A 275 31.36 -1.19 -22.32
N SER A 276 32.54 -0.59 -22.48
CA SER A 276 33.77 -1.34 -22.86
C SER A 276 34.75 -1.64 -21.71
N ARG A 277 34.44 -1.35 -20.44
CA ARG A 277 35.45 -1.48 -19.36
C ARG A 277 35.24 -2.63 -18.37
N ASN A 278 34.26 -3.49 -18.57
CA ASN A 278 33.95 -4.58 -17.63
C ASN A 278 34.17 -6.01 -18.18
N LYS A 279 34.86 -6.15 -19.31
CA LYS A 279 35.12 -7.46 -19.94
C LYS A 279 36.52 -8.04 -19.62
N GLU A 280 37.41 -7.28 -19.00
CA GLU A 280 38.80 -7.71 -18.73
C GLU A 280 39.06 -8.22 -17.29
N ALA A 281 38.05 -8.26 -16.42
CA ALA A 281 38.22 -8.72 -15.03
C ALA A 281 37.93 -10.22 -14.79
N ARG A 282 37.73 -11.03 -15.85
CA ARG A 282 37.44 -12.47 -15.75
C ARG A 282 38.62 -13.39 -16.08
N ASP A 283 39.82 -12.85 -16.30
CA ASP A 283 41.02 -13.64 -16.64
C ASP A 283 41.90 -14.00 -15.44
N ASN A 284 41.35 -13.94 -14.22
CA ASN A 284 42.04 -14.37 -13.01
C ASN A 284 41.67 -15.83 -12.66
N GLY A 285 42.23 -16.78 -13.43
CA GLY A 285 42.71 -18.08 -12.92
C GLY A 285 41.80 -18.97 -12.06
N GLN A 286 40.47 -18.82 -12.12
CA GLN A 286 39.56 -19.74 -11.42
C GLN A 286 39.29 -20.99 -12.26
N LYS A 287 40.15 -21.98 -12.03
CA LYS A 287 39.92 -23.43 -12.02
C LYS A 287 38.60 -23.93 -12.65
N GLU A 288 38.74 -24.21 -13.93
CA GLU A 288 37.99 -24.94 -14.97
C GLU A 288 37.22 -26.23 -14.58
N TRP A 289 36.97 -26.51 -13.30
CA TRP A 289 36.40 -27.81 -12.88
C TRP A 289 34.88 -27.93 -13.07
N ASP A 290 34.13 -26.84 -13.27
CA ASP A 290 32.65 -26.88 -13.28
C ASP A 290 32.00 -26.81 -14.68
N SER A 291 32.77 -27.00 -15.76
CA SER A 291 32.22 -26.96 -17.13
C SER A 291 31.50 -28.25 -17.56
N SER A 292 31.45 -29.27 -16.71
CA SER A 292 30.90 -30.60 -17.06
C SER A 292 29.42 -30.78 -16.72
N THR A 293 28.75 -29.78 -16.15
CA THR A 293 27.29 -29.79 -15.89
C THR A 293 26.50 -28.78 -16.72
N ALA A 294 27.18 -27.99 -17.57
CA ALA A 294 26.51 -27.12 -18.53
C ALA A 294 26.01 -27.95 -19.74
N ALA A 295 24.87 -28.62 -19.54
CA ALA A 295 24.09 -29.15 -20.64
C ALA A 295 23.74 -28.01 -21.60
N GLY A 296 24.25 -28.11 -22.84
CA GLY A 296 23.85 -27.40 -24.05
C GLY A 296 23.24 -26.02 -23.85
N GLU A 297 24.06 -25.00 -24.04
CA GLU A 297 23.67 -23.57 -24.03
C GLU A 297 22.86 -23.20 -25.28
N ASP A 298 21.76 -23.91 -25.56
CA ASP A 298 20.66 -23.44 -26.39
C ASP A 298 19.75 -22.56 -25.52
N ARG A 299 20.34 -21.53 -24.88
CA ARG A 299 19.53 -20.50 -24.24
C ARG A 299 18.92 -19.66 -25.36
N PRO A 300 17.59 -19.63 -25.53
CA PRO A 300 16.97 -18.79 -26.53
C PRO A 300 17.45 -17.35 -26.32
N ALA A 301 17.80 -16.66 -27.41
CA ALA A 301 18.20 -15.27 -27.34
C ALA A 301 17.05 -14.46 -26.74
N VAL A 302 17.21 -14.08 -25.48
CA VAL A 302 16.25 -13.28 -24.73
C VAL A 302 16.27 -11.86 -25.29
N ASP A 303 15.09 -11.30 -25.50
CA ASP A 303 14.92 -9.90 -25.89
C ASP A 303 15.59 -8.97 -24.85
N PRO A 304 16.57 -8.13 -25.24
CA PRO A 304 17.27 -7.24 -24.30
C PRO A 304 16.31 -6.32 -23.53
N GLU A 305 15.17 -5.95 -24.12
CA GLU A 305 14.16 -5.11 -23.47
C GLU A 305 13.58 -5.80 -22.22
N VAL A 306 13.27 -7.10 -22.32
CA VAL A 306 12.70 -7.88 -21.19
C VAL A 306 13.72 -8.02 -20.07
N LYS A 307 15.01 -8.12 -20.41
CA LYS A 307 16.09 -8.20 -19.43
C LYS A 307 16.25 -6.90 -18.65
N ASP A 308 16.15 -5.75 -19.33
CA ASP A 308 16.22 -4.43 -18.71
C ASP A 308 14.97 -4.16 -17.85
N MET A 309 13.78 -4.60 -18.28
CA MET A 309 12.57 -4.55 -17.46
C MET A 309 12.67 -5.42 -16.21
N ALA A 310 13.19 -6.64 -16.31
CA ALA A 310 13.39 -7.51 -15.15
C ALA A 310 14.36 -6.90 -14.14
N GLU A 311 15.38 -6.19 -14.61
CA GLU A 311 16.31 -5.43 -13.75
C GLU A 311 15.60 -4.28 -13.05
N ALA A 312 14.86 -3.45 -13.79
CA ALA A 312 14.10 -2.34 -13.23
C ALA A 312 13.08 -2.79 -12.17
N VAL A 313 12.38 -3.91 -12.38
CA VAL A 313 11.43 -4.47 -11.41
C VAL A 313 12.13 -4.91 -10.11
N LEU A 314 13.31 -5.52 -10.23
CA LEU A 314 14.11 -5.95 -9.07
C LEU A 314 14.76 -4.78 -8.34
N GLU A 315 15.13 -3.71 -9.04
CA GLU A 315 15.65 -2.46 -8.45
C GLU A 315 14.55 -1.70 -7.70
N GLN A 316 13.35 -1.59 -8.28
CA GLN A 316 12.20 -0.95 -7.65
C GLN A 316 11.71 -1.71 -6.41
N ASN A 317 11.91 -3.03 -6.35
CA ASN A 317 11.42 -3.86 -5.26
C ASN A 317 12.52 -4.75 -4.63
N PRO A 318 13.27 -4.25 -3.64
CA PRO A 318 14.37 -4.99 -3.03
C PRO A 318 13.93 -6.31 -2.35
N LYS A 319 12.67 -6.40 -1.91
CA LYS A 319 12.11 -7.65 -1.36
C LYS A 319 12.00 -8.76 -2.42
N PHE A 320 11.71 -8.43 -3.67
CA PHE A 320 11.64 -9.42 -4.75
C PHE A 320 13.03 -9.96 -5.09
N ARG A 321 14.09 -9.15 -4.95
CA ARG A 321 15.48 -9.58 -5.17
C ARG A 321 15.95 -10.65 -4.19
N ALA A 322 15.38 -10.70 -2.98
CA ALA A 322 15.68 -11.75 -2.00
C ALA A 322 15.02 -13.10 -2.34
N ILE A 323 13.94 -13.10 -3.13
CA ILE A 323 13.10 -14.27 -3.37
C ILE A 323 13.28 -14.81 -4.80
N HIS A 324 13.42 -13.91 -5.78
CA HIS A 324 13.46 -14.23 -7.20
C HIS A 324 14.78 -13.81 -7.84
N SER A 325 15.32 -14.68 -8.70
CA SER A 325 16.44 -14.34 -9.56
C SER A 325 15.98 -13.51 -10.77
N LYS A 326 16.93 -12.78 -11.39
CA LYS A 326 16.69 -12.00 -12.62
C LYS A 326 16.05 -12.87 -13.72
N ASP A 327 16.56 -14.09 -13.91
CA ASP A 327 16.05 -15.05 -14.88
C ASP A 327 14.61 -15.50 -14.58
N SER A 328 14.24 -15.61 -13.29
CA SER A 328 12.87 -15.96 -12.90
C SER A 328 11.89 -14.84 -13.23
N VAL A 329 12.25 -13.59 -12.92
CA VAL A 329 11.42 -12.42 -13.25
C VAL A 329 11.31 -12.25 -14.76
N GLN A 330 12.40 -12.45 -15.49
CA GLN A 330 12.42 -12.39 -16.95
C GLN A 330 11.44 -13.41 -17.57
N LYS A 331 11.44 -14.67 -17.12
CA LYS A 331 10.47 -15.69 -17.58
C LYS A 331 9.03 -15.32 -17.27
N ILE A 332 8.79 -14.65 -16.14
CA ILE A 332 7.44 -14.17 -15.78
C ILE A 332 7.00 -13.08 -16.76
N ILE A 333 7.88 -12.12 -17.08
CA ILE A 333 7.58 -11.05 -18.04
C ILE A 333 7.36 -11.64 -19.44
N GLU A 334 8.20 -12.58 -19.89
CA GLU A 334 8.01 -13.29 -21.18
C GLU A 334 6.66 -14.00 -21.22
N LYS A 335 6.28 -14.68 -20.13
CA LYS A 335 4.99 -15.37 -20.03
C LYS A 335 3.82 -14.40 -20.11
N VAL A 336 3.87 -13.28 -19.39
CA VAL A 336 2.83 -12.23 -19.44
C VAL A 336 2.78 -11.54 -20.80
N ARG A 337 3.92 -11.41 -21.51
CA ARG A 337 3.96 -10.84 -22.86
C ARG A 337 3.44 -11.82 -23.91
N ALA A 338 3.70 -13.12 -23.74
CA ALA A 338 3.22 -14.17 -24.63
C ALA A 338 1.72 -14.44 -24.44
N ASP A 339 1.25 -14.37 -23.19
CA ASP A 339 -0.15 -14.45 -22.80
C ASP A 339 -0.60 -13.05 -22.32
N PRO A 340 -0.77 -12.06 -23.22
CA PRO A 340 -1.27 -10.76 -22.82
C PRO A 340 -2.64 -11.01 -22.20
N VAL A 341 -2.71 -10.85 -20.87
CA VAL A 341 -3.95 -10.98 -20.12
C VAL A 341 -4.91 -10.01 -20.77
N VAL A 342 -5.83 -10.53 -21.57
CA VAL A 342 -6.96 -9.76 -22.06
C VAL A 342 -7.66 -9.33 -20.79
N ASP A 343 -7.81 -8.03 -20.57
CA ASP A 343 -8.59 -7.43 -19.46
C ASP A 343 -10.08 -7.79 -19.61
N LEU A 344 -10.36 -9.08 -19.66
CA LEU A 344 -11.67 -9.62 -19.45
C LEU A 344 -11.94 -9.51 -17.95
N PRO A 345 -13.17 -9.16 -17.55
CA PRO A 345 -13.58 -9.23 -16.16
C PRO A 345 -13.15 -10.59 -15.58
N LEU A 346 -12.58 -10.61 -14.37
CA LEU A 346 -12.10 -11.84 -13.71
C LEU A 346 -13.12 -12.99 -13.79
N ALA A 347 -14.42 -12.67 -13.75
CA ALA A 347 -15.52 -13.60 -13.91
C ALA A 347 -15.55 -14.32 -15.27
N ASP A 348 -15.18 -13.65 -16.35
CA ASP A 348 -15.12 -14.24 -17.70
C ASP A 348 -13.83 -15.03 -17.90
N HIS A 349 -12.71 -14.62 -17.27
CA HIS A 349 -11.49 -15.43 -17.22
C HIS A 349 -11.73 -16.78 -16.51
N MET A 350 -12.42 -16.75 -15.36
CA MET A 350 -12.81 -17.97 -14.62
C MET A 350 -13.78 -18.87 -15.40
N ARG A 351 -14.57 -18.32 -16.32
CA ARG A 351 -15.44 -19.12 -17.21
C ARG A 351 -14.66 -19.74 -18.36
N LEU A 352 -13.65 -19.04 -18.86
CA LEU A 352 -12.84 -19.49 -20.00
C LEU A 352 -11.82 -20.58 -19.59
N GLU A 353 -11.19 -20.43 -18.43
CA GLU A 353 -10.22 -21.40 -17.89
C GLU A 353 -10.87 -22.67 -17.34
N GLY A 354 -12.21 -22.71 -17.27
CA GLY A 354 -12.95 -23.80 -16.66
C GLY A 354 -12.82 -23.81 -15.14
N PRO A 355 -13.57 -24.69 -14.45
CA PRO A 355 -13.48 -24.80 -13.00
C PRO A 355 -12.03 -25.12 -12.61
N CYS A 356 -11.46 -24.33 -11.69
CA CYS A 356 -10.12 -24.56 -11.15
C CYS A 356 -9.96 -26.06 -10.85
N PRO A 357 -8.90 -26.71 -11.35
CA PRO A 357 -8.69 -28.13 -11.10
C PRO A 357 -8.72 -28.34 -9.59
N VAL A 358 -9.64 -29.21 -9.13
CA VAL A 358 -9.78 -29.55 -7.72
C VAL A 358 -8.38 -29.93 -7.22
N PRO A 359 -7.89 -29.30 -6.14
CA PRO A 359 -6.55 -29.58 -5.64
C PRO A 359 -6.42 -31.09 -5.45
N VAL A 360 -5.55 -31.71 -6.24
CA VAL A 360 -5.29 -33.13 -6.14
C VAL A 360 -4.52 -33.32 -4.85
N ILE A 361 -5.24 -33.70 -3.78
CA ILE A 361 -4.63 -34.10 -2.52
C ILE A 361 -3.95 -35.45 -2.79
N THR A 362 -2.71 -35.40 -3.26
CA THR A 362 -1.85 -36.58 -3.32
C THR A 362 -1.46 -36.92 -1.88
N ALA A 363 -2.18 -37.88 -1.28
CA ALA A 363 -1.75 -38.46 -0.03
C ALA A 363 -0.41 -39.16 -0.26
N SER A 364 0.69 -38.53 0.15
CA SER A 364 1.99 -39.19 0.19
C SER A 364 1.88 -40.44 1.07
N SER A 365 2.37 -41.58 0.59
CA SER A 365 2.41 -42.83 1.36
C SER A 365 3.13 -42.68 2.71
N ASP A 366 3.99 -41.67 2.84
CA ASP A 366 4.74 -41.35 4.05
C ASP A 366 3.86 -40.74 5.18
N THR A 367 2.82 -39.96 4.82
CA THR A 367 1.93 -39.32 5.81
C THR A 367 0.84 -40.27 6.34
N GLN A 368 0.45 -41.29 5.57
CA GLN A 368 -0.55 -42.26 6.02
C GLN A 368 -0.04 -43.16 7.16
N ASN A 369 1.25 -43.47 7.19
CA ASN A 369 1.86 -44.27 8.27
C ASN A 369 2.00 -43.51 9.59
N ARG A 370 1.94 -42.18 9.59
CA ARG A 370 1.93 -41.36 10.81
C ARG A 370 0.52 -41.20 11.39
N LEU A 371 -0.52 -41.21 10.56
CA LEU A 371 -1.90 -41.02 11.01
C LEU A 371 -2.47 -42.23 11.79
N HIS A 372 -1.96 -43.44 11.52
CA HIS A 372 -2.44 -44.68 12.15
C HIS A 372 -1.61 -45.17 13.34
N LYS A 373 -0.59 -44.41 13.79
CA LYS A 373 0.06 -44.75 15.05
C LYS A 373 -0.91 -44.39 16.19
N PRO A 374 -1.27 -45.33 17.08
CA PRO A 374 -2.05 -45.00 18.26
C PRO A 374 -1.22 -44.01 19.10
N VAL A 375 -1.58 -42.74 19.05
CA VAL A 375 -0.98 -41.73 19.91
C VAL A 375 -1.68 -41.84 21.24
N ASP A 376 -0.92 -42.27 22.24
CA ASP A 376 -1.39 -42.33 23.62
C ASP A 376 -1.79 -40.90 24.06
N PRO A 377 -3.06 -40.65 24.42
CA PRO A 377 -3.54 -39.30 24.74
C PRO A 377 -2.80 -38.67 25.93
N SER A 378 -2.07 -39.49 26.70
CA SER A 378 -1.19 -39.07 27.78
C SER A 378 0.09 -38.35 27.33
N MET A 379 0.51 -38.51 26.07
CA MET A 379 1.69 -37.83 25.51
C MET A 379 1.36 -36.50 24.80
N LEU A 380 0.08 -36.11 24.72
CA LEU A 380 -0.29 -34.85 24.11
C LEU A 380 0.09 -33.68 25.04
N PRO A 381 0.94 -32.72 24.61
CA PRO A 381 1.51 -31.68 25.47
C PRO A 381 0.50 -30.72 26.12
N TYR A 382 -0.79 -30.81 25.77
CA TYR A 382 -1.79 -29.79 26.08
C TYR A 382 -2.99 -30.31 26.87
N LEU A 383 -3.06 -31.61 27.19
CA LEU A 383 -4.08 -32.10 28.11
C LEU A 383 -3.60 -31.88 29.56
N TYR A 384 -3.89 -30.69 30.08
CA TYR A 384 -3.79 -30.39 31.50
C TYR A 384 -4.67 -31.39 32.25
N ARG A 385 -4.06 -32.36 32.94
CA ARG A 385 -4.79 -33.29 33.80
C ARG A 385 -5.32 -32.50 34.99
N SER A 386 -6.61 -32.18 34.98
CA SER A 386 -7.29 -31.69 36.17
C SER A 386 -7.20 -32.76 37.27
N PRO A 387 -6.57 -32.48 38.43
CA PRO A 387 -6.30 -33.48 39.47
C PRO A 387 -7.55 -33.85 40.31
N ALA A 388 -8.76 -33.66 39.78
CA ALA A 388 -10.01 -33.77 40.52
C ALA A 388 -10.95 -34.88 40.01
N ILE A 389 -10.43 -35.87 39.27
CA ILE A 389 -11.17 -37.09 38.88
C ILE A 389 -10.48 -38.31 39.45
#